data_AF-A0A1H6GNP1-F1
#
_entry.id   AF-A0A1H6GNP1-F1
#
_cell.length_a   1.000
_cell.length_b   1.000
_cell.length_c   1.000
_cell.angle_alpha   90.00
_cell.angle_beta   90.00
_cell.angle_gamma   90.00
#
_symmetry.space_group_name_H-M   'P 1'
#
loop_
_entity.id
_entity.type
_entity.pdbx_description
1 polymer ?
#
loop_
_entity_poly.entity_id
_entity_poly.type
_entity_poly.pdbx_seq_one_letter_code
_entity_poly.pdbx_strand_id
1 'polypeptide(L)'
;MEVELRHYGVDEHRRRFAAWTAATAARSSKNCRFTRQQGIFIIERSGLSKLTGWQDLPLAKDFDDAHSELRMAVLETSRDVLGSSREGFTHGVAAKLINVYLKCLFLTGPEAWSDASMQEKANALHPPIDRFLLGNLAVRDVGGRAGFWRKQLRIGWSNFNSEDYQRTIDNIRYVTSGALWTIEQYWLMPSLSAAVVARANLETDDGIGNYSRLPAKP
;
A
#
# COMPACT_ATOMS: atom_id res chain seq x y z
N MET A 1 -17.75 12.72 31.20
CA MET A 1 -16.60 13.33 30.52
C MET A 1 -15.28 13.05 31.24
N GLU A 2 -15.19 13.20 32.58
CA GLU A 2 -13.95 12.92 33.33
C GLU A 2 -13.58 11.42 33.46
N VAL A 3 -14.54 10.50 33.31
CA VAL A 3 -14.30 9.04 33.46
C VAL A 3 -13.63 8.43 32.22
N GLU A 4 -13.88 8.98 31.02
CA GLU A 4 -13.27 8.52 29.76
C GLU A 4 -11.79 8.90 29.63
N LEU A 5 -11.39 10.05 30.18
CA LEU A 5 -9.98 10.48 30.16
C LEU A 5 -9.09 9.62 31.07
N ARG A 6 -9.65 9.01 32.14
CA ARG A 6 -8.87 8.18 33.08
C ARG A 6 -8.52 6.79 32.55
N HIS A 7 -9.07 6.37 31.41
CA HIS A 7 -8.84 5.05 30.80
C HIS A 7 -8.11 5.11 29.45
N TYR A 8 -7.65 6.29 29.02
CA TYR A 8 -6.89 6.45 27.78
C TYR A 8 -5.39 6.25 28.01
N GLY A 9 -4.92 5.02 27.81
CA GLY A 9 -3.51 4.66 27.91
C GLY A 9 -2.75 4.75 26.58
N VAL A 10 -1.42 4.56 26.63
CA VAL A 10 -0.53 4.59 25.46
C VAL A 10 -0.95 3.56 24.40
N ASP A 11 -1.39 2.37 24.80
CA ASP A 11 -1.80 1.33 23.86
C ASP A 11 -3.10 1.69 23.12
N GLU A 12 -4.06 2.27 23.83
CA GLU A 12 -5.28 2.81 23.22
C GLU A 12 -4.94 3.97 22.27
N HIS A 13 -4.00 4.84 22.65
CA HIS A 13 -3.52 5.91 21.78
C HIS A 13 -2.91 5.37 20.48
N ARG A 14 -2.00 4.40 20.57
CA ARG A 14 -1.35 3.75 19.41
C ARG A 14 -2.39 3.11 18.50
N ARG A 15 -3.35 2.36 19.05
CA ARG A 15 -4.42 1.71 18.27
C ARG A 15 -5.30 2.72 17.54
N ARG A 16 -5.72 3.80 18.21
CA ARG A 16 -6.52 4.86 17.57
C ARG A 16 -5.74 5.60 16.49
N PHE A 17 -4.47 5.92 16.75
CA PHE A 17 -3.61 6.60 15.78
C PHE A 17 -3.35 5.72 14.55
N ALA A 18 -3.08 4.44 14.74
CA ALA A 18 -2.94 3.46 13.66
C ALA A 18 -4.22 3.35 12.82
N ALA A 19 -5.39 3.22 13.47
CA ALA A 19 -6.67 3.12 12.78
C ALA A 19 -6.99 4.39 11.97
N TRP A 20 -6.77 5.57 12.57
CA TRP A 20 -6.97 6.85 11.90
C TRP A 20 -6.05 7.02 10.68
N THR A 21 -4.77 6.67 10.82
CA THR A 21 -3.77 6.77 9.75
C THR A 21 -4.09 5.80 8.61
N ALA A 22 -4.43 4.56 8.94
CA ALA A 22 -4.83 3.54 7.98
C ALA A 22 -6.07 3.94 7.18
N ALA A 23 -7.13 4.36 7.86
CA ALA A 23 -8.36 4.80 7.21
C ALA A 23 -8.10 6.01 6.29
N THR A 24 -7.25 6.95 6.72
CA THR A 24 -6.86 8.14 5.94
C THR A 24 -6.04 7.76 4.70
N ALA A 25 -5.09 6.84 4.83
CA ALA A 25 -4.27 6.38 3.72
C ALA A 25 -5.07 5.58 2.70
N ALA A 26 -5.94 4.68 3.13
CA ALA A 26 -6.75 3.83 2.25
C ALA A 26 -7.82 4.64 1.48
N ARG A 27 -8.50 5.60 2.13
CA ARG A 27 -9.52 6.45 1.47
C ARG A 27 -8.97 7.43 0.43
N SER A 28 -7.64 7.56 0.32
CA SER A 28 -6.97 8.40 -0.68
C SER A 28 -7.21 7.94 -2.13
N SER A 29 -7.69 6.70 -2.34
CA SER A 29 -8.08 6.17 -3.64
C SER A 29 -9.19 6.99 -4.30
N LYS A 30 -8.95 7.50 -5.52
CA LYS A 30 -9.99 8.19 -6.32
C LYS A 30 -11.20 7.31 -6.62
N ASN A 31 -10.98 6.00 -6.68
CA ASN A 31 -11.99 5.01 -7.06
C ASN A 31 -12.72 4.43 -5.84
N CYS A 32 -12.28 4.71 -4.62
CA CYS A 32 -12.91 4.21 -3.40
C CYS A 32 -12.89 5.29 -2.32
N ARG A 33 -14.03 5.95 -2.14
CA ARG A 33 -14.21 6.99 -1.13
C ARG A 33 -15.09 6.45 -0.01
N PHE A 34 -14.59 6.55 1.20
CA PHE A 34 -15.33 6.30 2.43
C PHE A 34 -14.92 7.33 3.49
N THR A 35 -15.73 7.50 4.53
CA THR A 35 -15.39 8.36 5.65
C THR A 35 -14.35 7.71 6.54
N ARG A 36 -13.59 8.51 7.32
CA ARG A 36 -12.64 7.92 8.29
C ARG A 36 -13.34 6.99 9.26
N GLN A 37 -14.53 7.35 9.72
CA GLN A 37 -15.33 6.52 10.63
C GLN A 37 -15.69 5.17 10.01
N GLN A 38 -16.10 5.12 8.74
CA GLN A 38 -16.33 3.86 8.03
C GLN A 38 -15.06 3.01 7.95
N GLY A 39 -13.90 3.63 7.67
CA GLY A 39 -12.62 2.92 7.65
C GLY A 39 -12.26 2.31 9.01
N ILE A 40 -12.47 3.06 10.10
CA ILE A 40 -12.24 2.58 11.47
C ILE A 40 -13.20 1.42 11.80
N PHE A 41 -14.49 1.52 11.46
CA PHE A 41 -15.44 0.43 11.65
C PHE A 41 -15.06 -0.83 10.85
N ILE A 42 -14.49 -0.68 9.65
CA ILE A 42 -13.98 -1.82 8.89
C ILE A 42 -12.80 -2.48 9.62
N ILE A 43 -11.87 -1.71 10.18
CA ILE A 43 -10.75 -2.24 10.97
C ILE A 43 -11.27 -3.00 12.21
N GLU A 44 -12.24 -2.44 12.92
CA GLU A 44 -12.80 -3.04 14.14
C GLU A 44 -13.57 -4.34 13.85
N ARG A 45 -14.44 -4.34 12.84
CA ARG A 45 -15.33 -5.46 12.56
C ARG A 45 -14.67 -6.60 11.76
N SER A 46 -13.62 -6.31 11.00
CA SER A 46 -12.85 -7.34 10.28
C SER A 46 -11.93 -8.18 11.16
N GLY A 47 -11.76 -7.80 12.44
CA GLY A 47 -10.83 -8.46 13.36
C GLY A 47 -9.38 -7.96 13.25
N LEU A 48 -9.07 -7.04 12.33
CA LEU A 48 -7.75 -6.42 12.23
C LEU A 48 -7.35 -5.70 13.53
N SER A 49 -8.32 -5.09 14.24
CA SER A 49 -8.08 -4.43 15.52
C SER A 49 -7.62 -5.36 16.65
N LYS A 50 -7.73 -6.69 16.48
CA LYS A 50 -7.26 -7.69 17.44
C LYS A 50 -5.74 -7.90 17.39
N LEU A 51 -5.08 -7.43 16.33
CA LEU A 51 -3.62 -7.51 16.17
C LEU A 51 -2.97 -6.34 16.92
N THR A 52 -2.63 -6.55 18.18
CA THR A 52 -2.21 -5.49 19.10
C THR A 52 -0.77 -5.63 19.58
N GLY A 53 -0.25 -6.86 19.62
CA GLY A 53 1.12 -7.19 20.00
C GLY A 53 1.80 -8.14 18.99
N TRP A 54 3.13 -8.28 19.11
CA TRP A 54 3.93 -9.14 18.23
C TRP A 54 3.52 -10.61 18.28
N GLN A 55 2.99 -11.07 19.41
CA GLN A 55 2.45 -12.42 19.59
C GLN A 55 1.17 -12.66 18.78
N ASP A 56 0.42 -11.61 18.46
CA ASP A 56 -0.82 -11.70 17.68
C ASP A 56 -0.54 -11.85 16.18
N LEU A 57 0.65 -11.45 15.73
CA LEU A 57 1.05 -11.58 14.33
C LEU A 57 1.42 -13.04 13.99
N PRO A 58 1.09 -13.51 12.77
CA PRO A 58 1.52 -14.82 12.30
C PRO A 58 3.05 -14.90 12.20
N LEU A 59 3.57 -16.12 12.05
CA LEU A 59 4.99 -16.30 11.72
C LEU A 59 5.26 -15.71 10.33
N ALA A 60 6.51 -15.27 10.09
CA ALA A 60 6.90 -14.62 8.84
C ALA A 60 6.60 -15.48 7.59
N LYS A 61 6.77 -16.80 7.69
CA LYS A 61 6.49 -17.76 6.61
C LYS A 61 4.99 -17.91 6.28
N ASP A 62 4.11 -17.62 7.22
CA ASP A 62 2.66 -17.79 7.11
C ASP A 62 1.97 -16.43 6.87
N PHE A 63 2.75 -15.34 6.78
CA PHE A 63 2.23 -13.98 6.75
C PHE A 63 1.42 -13.67 5.49
N ASP A 64 1.81 -14.20 4.33
CA ASP A 64 1.13 -13.92 3.06
C ASP A 64 -0.29 -14.51 3.04
N ASP A 65 -0.44 -15.73 3.56
CA ASP A 65 -1.73 -16.41 3.68
C ASP A 65 -2.62 -15.69 4.69
N ALA A 66 -2.11 -15.42 5.90
CA ALA A 66 -2.83 -14.66 6.92
C ALA A 66 -3.22 -13.25 6.41
N HIS A 67 -2.35 -12.58 5.67
CA HIS A 67 -2.66 -11.29 5.05
C HIS A 67 -3.75 -11.46 3.98
N SER A 68 -3.73 -12.53 3.19
CA SER A 68 -4.79 -12.82 2.21
C SER A 68 -6.15 -12.98 2.88
N GLU A 69 -6.21 -13.75 3.96
CA GLU A 69 -7.41 -13.93 4.78
C GLU A 69 -7.88 -12.60 5.38
N LEU A 70 -6.97 -11.79 5.93
CA LEU A 70 -7.30 -10.46 6.43
C LEU A 70 -7.85 -9.53 5.34
N ARG A 71 -7.31 -9.56 4.11
CA ARG A 71 -7.88 -8.80 2.99
C ARG A 71 -9.30 -9.24 2.70
N MET A 72 -9.57 -10.55 2.72
CA MET A 72 -10.91 -11.09 2.50
C MET A 72 -11.88 -10.66 3.60
N ALA A 73 -11.49 -10.75 4.87
CA ALA A 73 -12.31 -10.29 6.00
C ALA A 73 -12.61 -8.78 5.94
N VAL A 74 -11.60 -7.96 5.62
CA VAL A 74 -11.75 -6.52 5.40
C VAL A 74 -12.67 -6.22 4.22
N LEU A 75 -12.55 -6.97 3.13
CA LEU A 75 -13.43 -6.84 1.96
C LEU A 75 -14.86 -7.22 2.30
N GLU A 76 -15.08 -8.32 3.02
CA GLU A 76 -16.42 -8.73 3.42
C GLU A 76 -17.06 -7.68 4.33
N THR A 77 -16.34 -7.26 5.37
CA THR A 77 -16.78 -6.21 6.30
C THR A 77 -17.10 -4.90 5.59
N SER A 78 -16.35 -4.53 4.56
CA SER A 78 -16.61 -3.30 3.82
C SER A 78 -17.93 -3.35 3.02
N ARG A 79 -18.44 -4.54 2.66
CA ARG A 79 -19.79 -4.69 2.07
C ARG A 79 -20.85 -4.15 3.01
N ASP A 80 -20.76 -4.56 4.27
CA ASP A 80 -21.76 -4.21 5.28
C ASP A 80 -21.65 -2.75 5.70
N VAL A 81 -20.43 -2.23 5.82
CA VAL A 81 -20.18 -0.86 6.30
C VAL A 81 -20.44 0.19 5.22
N LEU A 82 -20.21 -0.13 3.95
CA LEU A 82 -20.34 0.82 2.83
C LEU A 82 -21.65 0.65 2.05
N GLY A 83 -22.33 -0.49 2.20
CA GLY A 83 -23.53 -0.82 1.44
C GLY A 83 -23.29 -0.74 -0.07
N SER A 84 -24.17 -0.03 -0.77
CA SER A 84 -24.06 0.21 -2.22
C SER A 84 -22.86 1.05 -2.64
N SER A 85 -22.19 1.74 -1.69
CA SER A 85 -20.99 2.56 -1.97
C SER A 85 -19.69 1.76 -2.02
N ARG A 86 -19.77 0.42 -2.05
CA ARG A 86 -18.60 -0.47 -2.07
C ARG A 86 -17.77 -0.34 -3.36
N GLU A 87 -18.34 0.17 -4.45
CA GLU A 87 -17.64 0.24 -5.73
C GLU A 87 -16.21 0.78 -5.55
N GLY A 88 -15.24 -0.03 -5.99
CA GLY A 88 -13.82 0.27 -5.88
C GLY A 88 -13.11 -0.11 -4.57
N PHE A 89 -13.77 -0.69 -3.56
CA PHE A 89 -13.07 -1.29 -2.42
C PHE A 89 -12.46 -2.64 -2.83
N THR A 90 -11.24 -2.60 -3.37
CA THR A 90 -10.51 -3.75 -3.93
C THR A 90 -9.52 -4.37 -2.94
N HIS A 91 -8.82 -5.44 -3.33
CA HIS A 91 -7.73 -6.01 -2.54
C HIS A 91 -6.62 -5.00 -2.30
N GLY A 92 -6.33 -4.11 -3.25
CA GLY A 92 -5.35 -3.04 -3.06
C GLY A 92 -5.77 -2.01 -2.00
N VAL A 93 -7.06 -1.66 -1.94
CA VAL A 93 -7.59 -0.78 -0.88
C VAL A 93 -7.55 -1.47 0.48
N ALA A 94 -8.01 -2.72 0.55
CA ALA A 94 -7.94 -3.54 1.75
C ALA A 94 -6.51 -3.69 2.28
N ALA A 95 -5.57 -4.01 1.38
CA ALA A 95 -4.17 -4.16 1.74
C ALA A 95 -3.54 -2.86 2.22
N LYS A 96 -3.84 -1.71 1.59
CA LYS A 96 -3.33 -0.42 2.07
C LYS A 96 -3.83 -0.11 3.49
N LEU A 97 -5.09 -0.43 3.78
CA LEU A 97 -5.67 -0.29 5.12
C LEU A 97 -4.90 -1.16 6.14
N ILE A 98 -4.72 -2.45 5.84
CA ILE A 98 -4.01 -3.40 6.70
C ILE A 98 -2.55 -2.97 6.92
N ASN A 99 -1.82 -2.69 5.84
CA ASN A 99 -0.38 -2.42 5.88
C ASN A 99 -0.06 -1.17 6.69
N VAL A 100 -0.84 -0.10 6.51
CA VAL A 100 -0.65 1.12 7.27
C VAL A 100 -0.99 0.90 8.75
N TYR A 101 -2.08 0.17 9.04
CA TYR A 101 -2.47 -0.12 10.42
C TYR A 101 -1.37 -0.88 11.16
N LEU A 102 -0.91 -2.01 10.60
CA LEU A 102 0.11 -2.85 11.22
C LEU A 102 1.43 -2.10 11.37
N LYS A 103 1.87 -1.35 10.36
CA LYS A 103 3.14 -0.63 10.46
C LYS A 103 3.13 0.49 11.49
N CYS A 104 2.01 1.21 11.65
CA CYS A 104 1.85 2.18 12.73
C CYS A 104 1.92 1.55 14.12
N LEU A 105 1.57 0.27 14.27
CA LEU A 105 1.69 -0.42 15.55
C LEU A 105 3.09 -0.98 15.77
N PHE A 106 3.69 -1.62 14.76
CA PHE A 106 4.84 -2.49 14.94
C PHE A 106 6.18 -1.91 14.48
N LEU A 107 6.20 -0.94 13.55
CA LEU A 107 7.45 -0.40 12.98
C LEU A 107 7.79 1.02 13.42
N THR A 108 6.91 1.71 14.17
CA THR A 108 7.10 3.11 14.58
C THR A 108 7.33 3.30 16.08
N GLY A 109 7.59 2.22 16.83
CA GLY A 109 7.84 2.25 18.27
C GLY A 109 9.32 2.00 18.64
N PRO A 110 9.76 2.44 19.84
CA PRO A 110 11.13 2.28 20.32
C PRO A 110 11.55 0.82 20.57
N GLU A 111 10.58 -0.07 20.74
CA GLU A 111 10.76 -1.52 20.96
C GLU A 111 10.75 -2.33 19.67
N ALA A 112 10.63 -1.68 18.50
CA ALA A 112 10.81 -2.40 17.26
C ALA A 112 12.22 -3.04 17.32
N TRP A 113 12.34 -4.30 16.89
CA TRP A 113 13.64 -4.99 16.71
C TRP A 113 14.35 -5.51 17.97
N SER A 114 13.67 -5.73 19.11
CA SER A 114 14.33 -6.20 20.33
C SER A 114 14.83 -7.66 20.26
N ASP A 115 14.24 -8.50 19.40
CA ASP A 115 14.70 -9.88 19.16
C ASP A 115 14.55 -10.33 17.68
N ALA A 116 15.18 -11.45 17.35
CA ALA A 116 15.22 -12.00 15.98
C ALA A 116 13.83 -12.43 15.45
N SER A 117 12.94 -12.92 16.32
CA SER A 117 11.58 -13.33 15.93
C SER A 117 10.75 -12.11 15.53
N MET A 118 10.85 -11.01 16.30
CA MET A 118 10.22 -9.74 15.95
C MET A 118 10.79 -9.17 14.64
N GLN A 119 12.09 -9.30 14.42
CA GLN A 119 12.73 -8.87 13.17
C GLN A 119 12.22 -9.65 11.95
N GLU A 120 12.04 -10.97 12.06
CA GLU A 120 11.47 -11.78 10.98
C GLU A 120 10.02 -11.36 10.66
N LYS A 121 9.20 -11.15 11.70
CA LYS A 121 7.83 -10.66 11.53
C LYS A 121 7.80 -9.26 10.92
N ALA A 122 8.69 -8.36 11.37
CA ALA A 122 8.84 -7.02 10.82
C ALA A 122 9.19 -7.04 9.33
N ASN A 123 10.10 -7.94 8.94
CA ASN A 123 10.51 -8.12 7.55
C ASN A 123 9.37 -8.64 6.67
N ALA A 124 8.48 -9.47 7.22
CA ALA A 124 7.30 -9.97 6.53
C ALA A 124 6.18 -8.93 6.36
N LEU A 125 6.15 -7.84 7.15
CA LEU A 125 5.11 -6.83 7.03
C LEU A 125 5.13 -6.20 5.63
N HIS A 126 4.00 -6.34 4.93
CA HIS A 126 3.84 -5.80 3.59
C HIS A 126 3.86 -4.25 3.62
N PRO A 127 4.48 -3.61 2.62
CA PRO A 127 4.49 -2.17 2.52
C PRO A 127 3.14 -1.65 1.98
N PRO A 128 2.66 -0.47 2.40
CA PRO A 128 1.55 0.18 1.73
C PRO A 128 1.96 0.55 0.30
N ILE A 129 1.25 0.01 -0.68
CA ILE A 129 1.52 0.31 -2.09
C ILE A 129 0.71 1.54 -2.50
N ASP A 130 1.37 2.51 -3.14
CA ASP A 130 0.71 3.66 -3.74
C ASP A 130 1.34 4.05 -5.09
N ARG A 131 0.73 5.06 -5.73
CA ARG A 131 1.17 5.55 -7.03
C ARG A 131 2.58 6.15 -6.98
N PHE A 132 2.95 6.79 -5.87
CA PHE A 132 4.24 7.46 -5.74
C PHE A 132 5.36 6.43 -5.62
N LEU A 133 5.18 5.41 -4.78
CA LEU A 133 6.09 4.28 -4.65
C LEU A 133 6.30 3.59 -6.00
N LEU A 134 5.22 3.13 -6.64
CA LEU A 134 5.30 2.43 -7.93
C LEU A 134 5.96 3.29 -9.03
N GLY A 135 5.70 4.60 -9.03
CA GLY A 135 6.35 5.54 -9.95
C GLY A 135 7.86 5.61 -9.73
N ASN A 136 8.30 5.72 -8.49
CA ASN A 136 9.72 5.77 -8.17
C ASN A 136 10.44 4.44 -8.42
N LEU A 137 9.79 3.31 -8.16
CA LEU A 137 10.32 1.98 -8.50
C LEU A 137 10.53 1.84 -10.02
N ALA A 138 9.57 2.32 -10.81
CA ALA A 138 9.63 2.30 -12.26
C ALA A 138 10.74 3.19 -12.83
N VAL A 139 10.86 4.42 -12.35
CA VAL A 139 11.86 5.39 -12.83
C VAL A 139 13.29 4.93 -12.53
N ARG A 140 13.50 4.31 -11.37
CA ARG A 140 14.83 3.87 -10.94
C ARG A 140 15.20 2.46 -11.37
N ASP A 141 14.33 1.78 -12.10
CA ASP A 141 14.52 0.39 -12.51
C ASP A 141 14.91 -0.52 -11.34
N VAL A 142 14.21 -0.37 -10.20
CA VAL A 142 14.56 -1.09 -8.98
C VAL A 142 14.51 -2.60 -9.25
N GLY A 143 15.66 -3.26 -9.08
CA GLY A 143 15.84 -4.69 -9.35
C GLY A 143 15.79 -5.09 -10.82
N GLY A 144 15.98 -4.17 -11.78
CA GLY A 144 15.90 -4.46 -13.22
C GLY A 144 14.46 -4.74 -13.70
N ARG A 145 13.46 -4.17 -13.00
CA ARG A 145 12.04 -4.50 -13.15
C ARG A 145 11.17 -3.30 -13.56
N ALA A 146 11.73 -2.27 -14.18
CA ALA A 146 11.00 -1.06 -14.58
C ALA A 146 9.72 -1.36 -15.37
N GLY A 147 9.75 -2.32 -16.30
CA GLY A 147 8.57 -2.74 -17.07
C GLY A 147 7.44 -3.27 -16.18
N PHE A 148 7.77 -4.09 -15.16
CA PHE A 148 6.80 -4.59 -14.19
C PHE A 148 6.21 -3.45 -13.37
N TRP A 149 7.05 -2.55 -12.83
CA TRP A 149 6.58 -1.42 -12.02
C TRP A 149 5.68 -0.47 -12.81
N ARG A 150 6.00 -0.19 -14.09
CA ARG A 150 5.13 0.60 -15.00
C ARG A 150 3.80 -0.08 -15.25
N LYS A 151 3.78 -1.41 -15.39
CA LYS A 151 2.55 -2.19 -15.53
C LYS A 151 1.68 -2.03 -14.28
N GLN A 152 2.24 -2.24 -13.10
CA GLN A 152 1.51 -2.10 -11.83
C GLN A 152 1.02 -0.66 -11.59
N LEU A 153 1.84 0.34 -11.94
CA LEU A 153 1.48 1.75 -11.88
C LEU A 153 0.26 2.07 -12.77
N ARG A 154 0.18 1.45 -13.94
CA ARG A 154 -0.91 1.63 -14.91
C ARG A 154 -2.22 1.01 -14.43
N ILE A 155 -2.16 -0.18 -13.84
CA ILE A 155 -3.32 -0.79 -13.17
C ILE A 155 -3.79 0.13 -12.04
N GLY A 156 -2.84 0.65 -11.27
CA GLY A 156 -3.09 1.52 -10.13
C GLY A 156 -3.44 0.71 -8.89
N TRP A 157 -2.71 0.97 -7.79
CA TRP A 157 -2.80 0.20 -6.54
C TRP A 157 -4.25 -0.02 -6.04
N SER A 158 -5.12 0.98 -6.20
CA SER A 158 -6.50 0.89 -5.74
C SER A 158 -7.41 -0.01 -6.59
N ASN A 159 -6.91 -0.52 -7.71
CA ASN A 159 -7.62 -1.45 -8.60
C ASN A 159 -7.07 -2.88 -8.53
N PHE A 160 -6.05 -3.13 -7.70
CA PHE A 160 -5.45 -4.46 -7.60
C PHE A 160 -6.48 -5.49 -7.15
N ASN A 161 -6.59 -6.57 -7.92
CA ASN A 161 -7.20 -7.81 -7.46
C ASN A 161 -6.20 -8.59 -6.56
N SER A 162 -6.57 -9.78 -6.10
CA SER A 162 -5.70 -10.58 -5.23
C SER A 162 -4.38 -10.96 -5.91
N GLU A 163 -4.42 -11.30 -7.20
CA GLU A 163 -3.25 -11.73 -7.97
C GLU A 163 -2.31 -10.56 -8.27
N ASP A 164 -2.83 -9.40 -8.69
CA ASP A 164 -2.03 -8.19 -8.93
C ASP A 164 -1.29 -7.77 -7.66
N TYR A 165 -1.99 -7.82 -6.53
CA TYR A 165 -1.42 -7.51 -5.23
C TYR A 165 -0.31 -8.49 -4.86
N GLN A 166 -0.58 -9.81 -4.88
CA GLN A 166 0.42 -10.81 -4.49
C GLN A 166 1.65 -10.76 -5.40
N ARG A 167 1.47 -10.68 -6.73
CA ARG A 167 2.59 -10.52 -7.66
C ARG A 167 3.43 -9.28 -7.34
N THR A 168 2.80 -8.19 -6.93
CA THR A 168 3.53 -6.98 -6.52
C THR A 168 4.34 -7.22 -5.25
N ILE A 169 3.77 -7.90 -4.26
CA ILE A 169 4.46 -8.31 -3.03
C ILE A 169 5.64 -9.24 -3.34
N ASP A 170 5.48 -10.23 -4.21
CA ASP A 170 6.55 -11.16 -4.58
C ASP A 170 7.72 -10.43 -5.25
N ASN A 171 7.42 -9.45 -6.10
CA ASN A 171 8.45 -8.63 -6.72
C ASN A 171 9.16 -7.73 -5.69
N ILE A 172 8.42 -7.19 -4.73
CA ILE A 172 9.00 -6.42 -3.62
C ILE A 172 9.92 -7.33 -2.80
N ARG A 173 9.45 -8.51 -2.40
CA ARG A 173 10.23 -9.51 -1.64
C ARG A 173 11.52 -9.89 -2.37
N TYR A 174 11.45 -10.07 -3.69
CA TYR A 174 12.62 -10.34 -4.52
C TYR A 174 13.65 -9.20 -4.45
N VAL A 175 13.23 -7.94 -4.62
CA VAL A 175 14.18 -6.82 -4.66
C VAL A 175 14.69 -6.40 -3.28
N THR A 176 13.99 -6.74 -2.20
CA THR A 176 14.39 -6.42 -0.82
C THR A 176 15.03 -7.61 -0.09
N SER A 177 15.26 -8.73 -0.77
CA SER A 177 15.78 -9.96 -0.17
C SER A 177 15.00 -10.40 1.07
N GLY A 178 13.67 -10.24 1.04
CA GLY A 178 12.78 -10.66 2.13
C GLY A 178 12.50 -9.62 3.22
N ALA A 179 13.15 -8.45 3.23
CA ALA A 179 12.83 -7.35 4.15
C ALA A 179 11.87 -6.35 3.49
N LEU A 180 10.59 -6.71 3.36
CA LEU A 180 9.64 -6.04 2.46
C LEU A 180 9.47 -4.54 2.73
N TRP A 181 9.44 -4.13 4.00
CA TRP A 181 9.29 -2.72 4.39
C TRP A 181 10.39 -1.81 3.85
N THR A 182 11.60 -2.33 3.56
CA THR A 182 12.74 -1.52 3.09
C THR A 182 12.52 -0.91 1.71
N ILE A 183 11.54 -1.41 0.94
CA ILE A 183 11.15 -0.80 -0.35
C ILE A 183 10.65 0.64 -0.18
N GLU A 184 10.17 0.99 1.01
CA GLU A 184 9.63 2.31 1.31
C GLU A 184 10.68 3.42 1.34
N GLN A 185 11.98 3.08 1.32
CA GLN A 185 13.05 4.05 1.08
C GLN A 185 12.83 4.88 -0.20
N TYR A 186 12.06 4.34 -1.15
CA TYR A 186 11.70 5.02 -2.39
C TYR A 186 10.49 5.98 -2.26
N TRP A 187 9.89 6.18 -1.07
CA TRP A 187 8.78 7.13 -0.85
C TRP A 187 9.18 8.60 -0.66
N LEU A 188 10.33 8.88 -0.05
CA LEU A 188 10.66 10.24 0.39
C LEU A 188 11.78 10.88 -0.42
N MET A 189 12.20 10.24 -1.50
CA MET A 189 13.21 10.82 -2.35
C MET A 189 12.56 11.77 -3.35
N PRO A 190 12.93 13.07 -3.36
CA PRO A 190 12.49 14.00 -4.40
C PRO A 190 12.75 13.33 -5.74
N SER A 191 11.69 13.20 -6.55
CA SER A 191 11.86 12.80 -7.93
C SER A 191 12.92 13.71 -8.54
N LEU A 192 13.89 13.14 -9.25
CA LEU A 192 14.61 13.87 -10.28
C LEU A 192 13.55 14.31 -11.30
N SER A 193 12.95 15.46 -11.00
CA SER A 193 11.93 16.29 -11.61
C SER A 193 10.88 15.68 -12.55
N ALA A 194 9.76 16.38 -12.67
CA ALA A 194 8.75 16.22 -13.71
C ALA A 194 9.31 16.10 -15.15
N ALA A 195 10.60 16.39 -15.40
CA ALA A 195 11.26 16.25 -16.69
C ALA A 195 11.43 14.79 -17.15
N VAL A 196 11.60 13.82 -16.24
CA VAL A 196 11.77 12.39 -16.65
C VAL A 196 10.43 11.77 -17.05
N VAL A 197 9.34 12.15 -16.38
CA VAL A 197 7.98 11.72 -16.74
C VAL A 197 7.54 12.32 -18.09
N ALA A 198 7.98 13.56 -18.39
CA ALA A 198 7.74 14.16 -19.70
C ALA A 198 8.48 13.44 -20.84
N ARG A 199 9.72 12.97 -20.61
CA ARG A 199 10.47 12.21 -21.62
C ARG A 199 9.88 10.83 -21.92
N ALA A 200 9.40 10.13 -20.90
CA ALA A 200 8.78 8.81 -21.08
C ALA A 200 7.46 8.83 -21.88
N ASN A 201 6.81 10.00 -21.99
CA ASN A 201 5.59 10.17 -22.80
C ASN A 201 5.88 10.66 -24.24
N LEU A 202 7.09 11.18 -24.50
CA LEU A 202 7.50 11.61 -25.85
C LEU A 202 8.12 10.46 -26.67
N GLU A 203 8.73 9.48 -26.00
CA GLU A 203 9.36 8.32 -26.67
C GLU A 203 8.34 7.26 -27.13
N THR A 204 7.03 7.49 -26.95
CA THR A 204 5.97 6.59 -27.41
C THR A 204 5.23 7.06 -28.67
N ASP A 205 5.60 8.20 -29.27
CA ASP A 205 4.82 8.78 -30.39
C ASP A 205 5.57 8.88 -31.74
N ASP A 206 6.87 8.66 -31.81
CA ASP A 206 7.59 8.71 -33.10
C ASP A 206 7.84 7.32 -33.67
N GLY A 207 6.81 6.78 -34.33
CA GLY A 207 6.86 5.42 -34.85
C GLY A 207 5.94 5.02 -35.99
N ILE A 208 5.22 5.91 -36.70
CA ILE A 208 4.62 5.61 -38.03
C ILE A 208 4.53 6.92 -38.84
N GLY A 209 5.12 6.90 -40.05
CA GLY A 209 5.50 8.09 -40.81
C GLY A 209 4.45 8.73 -41.71
N ASN A 210 4.89 9.78 -42.44
CA ASN A 210 4.66 9.86 -43.88
C ASN A 210 5.55 10.92 -44.54
N TYR A 211 6.38 10.46 -45.48
CA TYR A 211 6.92 11.29 -46.56
C TYR A 211 5.75 11.84 -47.39
N SER A 212 5.78 13.12 -47.78
CA SER A 212 5.50 13.61 -49.15
C SER A 212 5.16 15.11 -49.24
N ARG A 213 5.89 15.78 -50.16
CA ARG A 213 5.52 16.97 -50.96
C ARG A 213 5.62 18.36 -50.32
N LEU A 214 6.77 18.99 -50.56
CA LEU A 214 6.85 20.41 -50.93
C LEU A 214 6.23 20.64 -52.32
N PRO A 215 5.69 21.83 -52.61
CA PRO A 215 6.44 22.67 -53.54
C PRO A 215 6.47 24.17 -53.21
N ALA A 216 7.62 24.73 -53.58
CA ALA A 216 7.91 26.03 -54.20
C ALA A 216 7.26 27.35 -53.72
N LYS A 217 8.20 28.25 -53.37
CA LYS A 217 8.15 29.72 -53.30
C LYS A 217 7.43 30.41 -54.47
N PRO A 218 7.04 31.69 -54.24
CA PRO A 218 7.81 32.80 -54.82
C PRO A 218 8.76 33.47 -53.81
#